data_AF-A0A382QRZ8-F1
#
_entry.id   AF-A0A382QRZ8-F1
#
_cell.length_a   1.000
_cell.length_b   1.000
_cell.length_c   1.000
_cell.angle_alpha   90.00
_cell.angle_beta   90.00
_cell.angle_gamma   90.00
#
_symmetry.space_group_name_H-M   'P 1'
#
loop_
_entity.id
_entity.type
_entity.pdbx_description
1 polymer ?
#
loop_
_entity_poly.entity_id
_entity_poly.type
_entity_poly.pdbx_seq_one_letter_code
_entity_poly.pdbx_strand_id
1 'polypeptide(L)'
;AICPGEVNWHYRDNFLEHLDEVEILAGILRDYGMTLYWSPSYLLALEQETADQLYARVPDFGGYMMKMGSEKQNGDPRPPMINRIADTLLPYGGTTLVRGFVYGNYRYTREPYRNLIPHDLFAKEDGNFRHNVVIIPKGSPLDWDFSAPIPALDGAIQKNLSGSEQVIDKGFPSSWVEKWKWWMEQDHYHNGPGSLNKFDVDCIMGVSMIEPAPAWAKSPLNMVNYYGLGRLAWNPDRTVDEIYNEWIIQTFGDDPEVIDTIKTILFLSDDVTRKSYNYRGYRGIWLDADDDRTFTQVKTSHMVNREGIGPKSVKLAKRTLAQYSPGLR
;
A
#
# COMPACT_ATOMS: atom_id res chain seq x y z
N ALA A 1 -5.01 13.98 0.74
CA ALA A 1 -4.99 13.79 -0.72
C ALA A 1 -5.90 12.63 -1.12
N ILE A 2 -6.45 12.63 -2.33
CA ILE A 2 -7.26 11.53 -2.91
C ILE A 2 -6.77 11.22 -4.32
N CYS A 3 -6.71 9.95 -4.69
CA CYS A 3 -6.47 9.47 -6.05
C CYS A 3 -7.64 8.56 -6.46
N PRO A 4 -8.61 9.06 -7.24
CA PRO A 4 -9.81 8.29 -7.59
C PRO A 4 -9.60 7.35 -8.79
N GLY A 5 -8.56 7.59 -9.60
CA GLY A 5 -8.25 6.76 -10.76
C GLY A 5 -7.81 5.34 -10.38
N GLU A 6 -8.31 4.33 -11.11
CA GLU A 6 -7.87 2.95 -10.95
C GLU A 6 -6.41 2.79 -11.39
N VAL A 7 -5.60 2.22 -10.51
CA VAL A 7 -4.17 1.97 -10.73
C VAL A 7 -3.92 0.92 -11.83
N ASN A 8 -4.88 0.03 -12.08
CA ASN A 8 -4.90 -0.81 -13.28
C ASN A 8 -5.49 -0.04 -14.46
N TRP A 9 -4.75 0.93 -14.97
CA TRP A 9 -5.24 1.79 -16.03
C TRP A 9 -5.79 0.99 -17.22
N HIS A 10 -6.98 1.38 -17.66
CA HIS A 10 -7.61 0.93 -18.89
C HIS A 10 -7.96 2.15 -19.76
N TYR A 11 -8.02 2.00 -21.09
CA TYR A 11 -8.30 3.13 -21.99
C TYR A 11 -9.66 3.80 -21.74
N ARG A 12 -10.60 3.08 -21.12
CA ARG A 12 -11.90 3.61 -20.69
C ARG A 12 -11.81 4.52 -19.46
N ASP A 13 -10.67 4.53 -18.79
CA ASP A 13 -10.39 5.35 -17.62
C ASP A 13 -9.56 6.59 -18.01
N ASN A 14 -9.58 6.96 -19.30
CA ASN A 14 -8.83 8.11 -19.81
C ASN A 14 -9.45 9.43 -19.34
N PHE A 15 -9.06 9.88 -18.15
CA PHE A 15 -9.56 11.10 -17.52
C PHE A 15 -9.33 12.39 -18.34
N LEU A 16 -8.41 12.38 -19.31
CA LEU A 16 -8.19 13.52 -20.20
C LEU A 16 -9.43 13.85 -21.05
N GLU A 17 -10.31 12.87 -21.26
CA GLU A 17 -11.59 13.06 -21.95
C GLU A 17 -12.68 13.68 -21.05
N HIS A 18 -12.39 13.82 -19.74
CA HIS A 18 -13.32 14.24 -18.69
C HIS A 18 -12.71 15.31 -17.75
N LEU A 19 -11.86 16.20 -18.28
CA LEU A 19 -11.14 17.19 -17.47
C LEU A 19 -12.05 18.18 -16.72
N ASP A 20 -13.27 18.41 -17.21
CA ASP A 20 -14.30 19.19 -16.51
C ASP A 20 -14.77 18.50 -15.22
N GLU A 21 -14.98 17.19 -15.24
CA GLU A 21 -15.31 16.41 -14.05
C GLU A 21 -14.13 16.36 -13.06
N VAL A 22 -12.90 16.25 -13.57
CA VAL A 22 -11.66 16.30 -12.78
C VAL A 22 -11.53 17.67 -12.08
N GLU A 23 -11.82 18.76 -12.77
CA GLU A 23 -11.80 20.14 -12.24
C GLU A 23 -12.84 20.33 -11.12
N ILE A 24 -14.06 19.83 -11.31
CA ILE A 24 -15.12 19.85 -10.29
C ILE A 24 -14.68 19.09 -9.04
N LEU A 25 -14.17 17.86 -9.21
CA LEU A 25 -13.72 17.05 -8.08
C LEU A 25 -12.56 17.73 -7.33
N ALA A 26 -11.59 18.30 -8.05
CA ALA A 26 -10.51 19.05 -7.43
C ALA A 26 -11.03 20.26 -6.64
N GLY A 27 -12.04 20.98 -7.17
CA GLY A 27 -12.75 22.05 -6.47
C GLY A 27 -13.31 21.61 -5.13
N ILE A 28 -14.08 20.52 -5.12
CA ILE A 28 -14.64 19.94 -3.89
C ILE A 28 -13.52 19.58 -2.91
N LEU A 29 -12.48 18.88 -3.36
CA LEU A 29 -11.38 18.45 -2.50
C LEU A 29 -10.62 19.64 -1.87
N ARG A 30 -10.43 20.71 -2.64
CA ARG A 30 -9.75 21.93 -2.18
C ARG A 30 -10.48 22.60 -1.03
N ASP A 31 -11.82 22.61 -1.04
CA ASP A 31 -12.63 23.16 0.06
C ASP A 31 -12.40 22.43 1.39
N TYR A 32 -11.93 21.17 1.34
CA TYR A 32 -11.55 20.36 2.50
C TYR A 32 -10.03 20.29 2.72
N GLY A 33 -9.24 21.12 2.04
CA GLY A 33 -7.77 21.11 2.15
C GLY A 33 -7.12 19.84 1.60
N MET A 34 -7.79 19.15 0.68
CA MET A 34 -7.32 17.90 0.08
C MET A 34 -6.82 18.12 -1.35
N THR A 35 -5.64 17.58 -1.64
CA THR A 35 -5.05 17.59 -2.99
C THR A 35 -5.55 16.41 -3.83
N LEU A 36 -5.85 16.65 -5.11
CA LEU A 36 -6.20 15.60 -6.08
C LEU A 36 -4.95 15.00 -6.73
N TYR A 37 -4.90 13.67 -6.81
CA TYR A 37 -3.94 12.89 -7.59
C TYR A 37 -4.69 12.06 -8.63
N TRP A 38 -3.99 11.54 -9.64
CA TRP A 38 -4.61 10.61 -10.62
C TRP A 38 -3.67 9.50 -11.08
N SER A 39 -4.24 8.39 -11.55
CA SER A 39 -3.49 7.26 -12.12
C SER A 39 -3.58 7.24 -13.66
N PRO A 40 -2.64 7.86 -14.40
CA PRO A 40 -2.56 7.73 -15.84
C PRO A 40 -1.89 6.41 -16.27
N SER A 41 -2.00 6.06 -17.55
CA SER A 41 -1.04 5.12 -18.16
C SER A 41 0.36 5.74 -18.17
N TYR A 42 1.41 4.90 -18.13
CA TYR A 42 2.78 5.41 -18.24
C TYR A 42 3.06 6.13 -19.57
N LEU A 43 2.30 5.84 -20.63
CA LEU A 43 2.43 6.52 -21.92
C LEU A 43 1.98 7.98 -21.79
N LEU A 44 0.79 8.20 -21.23
CA LEU A 44 0.28 9.55 -20.99
C LEU A 44 1.16 10.32 -20.00
N ALA A 45 1.63 9.64 -18.94
CA ALA A 45 2.47 10.25 -17.91
C ALA A 45 3.85 10.74 -18.41
N LEU A 46 4.34 10.16 -19.53
CA LEU A 46 5.59 10.55 -20.17
C LEU A 46 5.46 11.80 -21.06
N GLU A 47 4.25 12.18 -21.43
CA GLU A 47 3.99 13.35 -22.27
C GLU A 47 3.85 14.60 -21.40
N GLN A 48 4.67 15.62 -21.69
CA GLN A 48 4.59 16.91 -20.99
C GLN A 48 3.21 17.55 -21.16
N GLU A 49 2.62 17.44 -22.36
CA GLU A 49 1.31 17.99 -22.68
C GLU A 49 0.20 17.45 -21.76
N THR A 50 0.26 16.18 -21.35
CA THR A 50 -0.68 15.59 -20.39
C THR A 50 -0.66 16.35 -19.06
N ALA A 51 0.53 16.66 -18.55
CA ALA A 51 0.68 17.43 -17.32
C ALA A 51 0.18 18.87 -17.53
N ASP A 52 0.58 19.50 -18.63
CA ASP A 52 0.21 20.88 -18.95
C ASP A 52 -1.33 21.07 -18.99
N GLN A 53 -2.05 20.14 -19.64
CA GLN A 53 -3.52 20.17 -19.70
C GLN A 53 -4.16 20.01 -18.32
N LEU A 54 -3.63 19.13 -17.47
CA LEU A 54 -4.11 18.93 -16.11
C LEU A 54 -3.88 20.16 -15.23
N TYR A 55 -2.65 20.68 -15.19
CA TYR A 55 -2.31 21.83 -14.34
C TYR A 55 -2.94 23.13 -14.81
N ALA A 56 -3.25 23.26 -16.11
CA ALA A 56 -4.04 24.39 -16.61
C ALA A 56 -5.47 24.43 -16.04
N ARG A 57 -6.05 23.27 -15.73
CA ARG A 57 -7.41 23.11 -15.18
C ARG A 57 -7.43 23.01 -13.66
N VAL A 58 -6.43 22.33 -13.10
CA VAL A 58 -6.29 22.08 -11.67
C VAL A 58 -4.88 22.53 -11.25
N PRO A 59 -4.68 23.83 -10.97
CA PRO A 59 -3.34 24.37 -10.69
C PRO A 59 -2.66 23.79 -9.44
N ASP A 60 -3.45 23.25 -8.52
CA ASP A 60 -3.01 22.58 -7.28
C ASP A 60 -3.09 21.05 -7.38
N PHE A 61 -3.05 20.49 -8.60
CA PHE A 61 -2.98 19.04 -8.79
C PHE A 61 -1.72 18.47 -8.12
N GLY A 62 -1.88 17.35 -7.42
CA GLY A 62 -0.83 16.75 -6.61
C GLY A 62 0.17 15.92 -7.42
N GLY A 63 -0.28 15.34 -8.53
CA GLY A 63 0.56 14.52 -9.41
C GLY A 63 0.02 13.12 -9.66
N TYR A 64 0.92 12.20 -10.00
CA TYR A 64 0.55 10.89 -10.53
C TYR A 64 0.72 9.75 -9.53
N MET A 65 -0.18 8.78 -9.58
CA MET A 65 -0.06 7.47 -8.92
C MET A 65 0.19 6.38 -9.96
N MET A 66 1.38 5.79 -9.94
CA MET A 66 1.87 4.89 -10.98
C MET A 66 1.94 3.44 -10.49
N LYS A 67 1.26 2.54 -11.23
CA LYS A 67 1.48 1.09 -11.16
C LYS A 67 2.20 0.63 -12.42
N MET A 68 3.41 0.13 -12.29
CA MET A 68 4.25 -0.24 -13.44
C MET A 68 4.92 -1.59 -13.21
N GLY A 69 5.15 -2.33 -14.31
CA GLY A 69 5.84 -3.62 -14.28
C GLY A 69 5.10 -4.75 -13.54
N SER A 70 3.79 -4.63 -13.33
CA SER A 70 3.00 -5.49 -12.44
C SER A 70 1.63 -5.81 -13.04
N GLU A 71 1.20 -7.08 -12.94
CA GLU A 71 -0.17 -7.50 -13.33
C GLU A 71 -0.64 -7.01 -14.72
N LYS A 72 0.23 -7.16 -15.74
CA LYS A 72 0.00 -6.69 -17.13
C LYS A 72 0.04 -5.16 -17.32
N GLN A 73 0.20 -4.38 -16.26
CA GLN A 73 0.54 -2.97 -16.36
C GLN A 73 2.01 -2.85 -16.79
N ASN A 74 2.19 -2.39 -18.03
CA ASN A 74 3.50 -2.20 -18.65
C ASN A 74 4.25 -1.00 -18.04
N GLY A 75 5.47 -0.76 -18.51
CA GLY A 75 6.37 0.27 -17.96
C GLY A 75 7.44 -0.32 -17.04
N ASP A 76 8.58 0.38 -16.96
CA ASP A 76 9.70 0.03 -16.09
C ASP A 76 9.65 0.87 -14.80
N PRO A 77 9.53 0.27 -13.61
CA PRO A 77 9.40 1.01 -12.36
C PRO A 77 10.73 1.60 -11.85
N ARG A 78 11.83 1.46 -12.60
CA ARG A 78 13.17 1.94 -12.22
C ARG A 78 13.41 3.40 -12.62
N PRO A 79 14.46 4.04 -12.07
CA PRO A 79 14.72 5.47 -12.26
C PRO A 79 14.68 5.97 -13.72
N PRO A 80 15.22 5.28 -14.74
CA PRO A 80 15.24 5.83 -16.10
C PRO A 80 13.87 6.21 -16.67
N MET A 81 12.81 5.50 -16.30
CA MET A 81 11.45 5.80 -16.75
C MET A 81 10.68 6.63 -15.71
N ILE A 82 10.76 6.25 -14.43
CA ILE A 82 10.07 6.98 -13.36
C ILE A 82 10.55 8.44 -13.27
N ASN A 83 11.85 8.69 -13.43
CA ASN A 83 12.38 10.04 -13.39
C ASN A 83 11.89 10.89 -14.57
N ARG A 84 11.70 10.29 -15.75
CA ARG A 84 11.12 11.01 -16.90
C ARG A 84 9.67 11.41 -16.64
N ILE A 85 8.89 10.52 -16.01
CA ILE A 85 7.52 10.83 -15.58
C ILE A 85 7.53 11.92 -14.50
N ALA A 86 8.43 11.83 -13.53
CA ALA A 86 8.55 12.86 -12.49
C ALA A 86 9.00 14.21 -13.03
N ASP A 87 9.84 14.22 -14.08
CA ASP A 87 10.29 15.44 -14.75
C ASP A 87 9.12 16.18 -15.44
N THR A 88 8.04 15.49 -15.88
CA THR A 88 6.88 16.16 -16.49
C THR A 88 6.05 16.96 -15.48
N LEU A 89 6.05 16.53 -14.22
CA LEU A 89 5.34 17.17 -13.11
C LEU A 89 6.16 18.27 -12.42
N LEU A 90 7.48 18.23 -12.57
CA LEU A 90 8.42 19.09 -11.86
C LEU A 90 8.16 20.61 -12.04
N PRO A 91 7.83 21.12 -13.24
CA PRO A 91 7.52 22.55 -13.44
C PRO A 91 6.36 23.06 -12.58
N TYR A 92 5.50 22.16 -12.11
CA TYR A 92 4.28 22.47 -11.36
C TYR A 92 4.39 22.14 -9.87
N GLY A 93 5.51 21.56 -9.43
CA GLY A 93 5.69 21.11 -8.04
C GLY A 93 4.97 19.80 -7.71
N GLY A 94 4.50 19.05 -8.71
CA GLY A 94 3.82 17.77 -8.51
C GLY A 94 4.74 16.62 -8.15
N THR A 95 4.17 15.58 -7.55
CA THR A 95 4.88 14.36 -7.14
C THR A 95 4.45 13.11 -7.93
N THR A 96 5.39 12.20 -8.13
CA THR A 96 5.15 10.88 -8.72
C THR A 96 5.16 9.84 -7.62
N LEU A 97 3.99 9.35 -7.25
CA LEU A 97 3.78 8.26 -6.31
C LEU A 97 3.95 6.94 -7.08
N VAL A 98 5.07 6.24 -6.88
CA VAL A 98 5.36 4.97 -7.57
C VAL A 98 5.10 3.78 -6.65
N ARG A 99 4.15 2.93 -7.03
CA ARG A 99 3.82 1.74 -6.24
C ARG A 99 4.96 0.71 -6.34
N GLY A 100 5.50 0.32 -5.21
CA GLY A 100 6.51 -0.76 -5.07
C GLY A 100 5.96 -2.16 -5.32
N PHE A 101 4.66 -2.28 -5.61
CA PHE A 101 3.98 -3.55 -5.85
C PHE A 101 4.29 -4.14 -7.24
N VAL A 102 5.48 -4.70 -7.39
CA VAL A 102 6.02 -5.25 -8.64
C VAL A 102 6.34 -6.73 -8.48
N TYR A 103 5.85 -7.59 -9.37
CA TYR A 103 6.12 -9.04 -9.34
C TYR A 103 5.71 -9.75 -10.63
N GLY A 104 6.09 -11.03 -10.76
CA GLY A 104 5.58 -11.92 -11.81
C GLY A 104 6.09 -11.60 -13.21
N ASN A 105 7.12 -10.77 -13.32
CA ASN A 105 7.68 -10.33 -14.59
C ASN A 105 9.11 -10.87 -14.76
N TYR A 106 9.27 -11.84 -15.67
CA TYR A 106 10.57 -12.44 -15.99
C TYR A 106 11.55 -11.47 -16.66
N ARG A 107 11.10 -10.27 -17.06
CA ARG A 107 11.98 -9.20 -17.56
C ARG A 107 13.05 -8.79 -16.54
N TYR A 108 12.74 -8.90 -15.24
CA TYR A 108 13.64 -8.44 -14.19
C TYR A 108 14.50 -9.56 -13.57
N THR A 109 13.98 -10.79 -13.54
CA THR A 109 14.71 -11.96 -13.00
C THR A 109 14.06 -13.27 -13.42
N ARG A 110 14.86 -14.34 -13.44
CA ARG A 110 14.38 -15.72 -13.65
C ARG A 110 13.65 -16.31 -12.44
N GLU A 111 13.78 -15.68 -11.27
CA GLU A 111 13.18 -16.10 -10.00
C GLU A 111 12.23 -14.99 -9.45
N PRO A 112 11.08 -14.71 -10.11
CA PRO A 112 10.23 -13.55 -9.84
C PRO A 112 9.32 -13.72 -8.62
N TYR A 113 9.89 -14.13 -7.48
CA TYR A 113 9.16 -14.33 -6.23
C TYR A 113 8.61 -13.01 -5.70
N ARG A 114 7.30 -12.94 -5.53
CA ARG A 114 6.53 -11.72 -5.21
C ARG A 114 7.06 -10.96 -3.99
N ASN A 115 7.44 -11.68 -2.93
CA ASN A 115 7.99 -11.09 -1.71
C ASN A 115 9.41 -10.55 -1.84
N LEU A 116 10.14 -10.90 -2.92
CA LEU A 116 11.55 -10.52 -3.11
C LEU A 116 11.74 -9.41 -4.15
N ILE A 117 10.87 -9.35 -5.15
CA ILE A 117 11.03 -8.46 -6.32
C ILE A 117 11.04 -6.98 -5.97
N PRO A 118 10.14 -6.46 -5.12
CA PRO A 118 10.18 -5.05 -4.74
C PRO A 118 11.56 -4.64 -4.22
N HIS A 119 12.10 -5.38 -3.26
CA HIS A 119 13.44 -5.11 -2.73
C HIS A 119 14.53 -5.20 -3.83
N ASP A 120 14.54 -6.27 -4.63
CA ASP A 120 15.57 -6.46 -5.67
C ASP A 120 15.58 -5.37 -6.76
N LEU A 121 14.44 -4.71 -6.97
CA LEU A 121 14.29 -3.63 -7.94
C LEU A 121 14.62 -2.27 -7.35
N PHE A 122 14.07 -1.94 -6.19
CA PHE A 122 14.10 -0.59 -5.65
C PHE A 122 15.28 -0.33 -4.71
N ALA A 123 15.69 -1.30 -3.88
CA ALA A 123 16.72 -1.06 -2.85
C ALA A 123 18.08 -0.62 -3.43
N LYS A 124 18.48 -1.21 -4.56
CA LYS A 124 19.74 -0.84 -5.24
C LYS A 124 19.67 0.51 -5.98
N GLU A 125 18.46 1.03 -6.18
CA GLU A 125 18.20 2.27 -6.90
C GLU A 125 17.91 3.44 -5.93
N ASP A 126 17.98 3.20 -4.62
CA ASP A 126 17.80 4.24 -3.61
C ASP A 126 18.86 5.35 -3.76
N GLY A 127 18.38 6.59 -3.86
CA GLY A 127 19.14 7.80 -4.19
C GLY A 127 19.17 8.14 -5.67
N ASN A 128 18.69 7.28 -6.57
CA ASN A 128 18.68 7.53 -8.02
C ASN A 128 17.33 8.05 -8.54
N PHE A 129 16.26 7.99 -7.75
CA PHE A 129 14.98 8.60 -8.13
C PHE A 129 15.01 10.12 -7.95
N ARG A 130 14.20 10.87 -8.72
CA ARG A 130 14.03 12.33 -8.52
C ARG A 130 13.50 12.63 -7.12
N HIS A 131 13.77 13.84 -6.64
CA HIS A 131 13.33 14.30 -5.32
C HIS A 131 11.80 14.40 -5.17
N ASN A 132 11.05 14.49 -6.27
CA ASN A 132 9.58 14.49 -6.28
C ASN A 132 8.99 13.09 -6.54
N VAL A 133 9.78 12.01 -6.40
CA VAL A 133 9.31 10.62 -6.47
C VAL A 133 9.17 10.06 -5.06
N VAL A 134 8.01 9.46 -4.77
CA VAL A 134 7.74 8.74 -3.52
C VAL A 134 7.55 7.26 -3.84
N ILE A 135 8.38 6.39 -3.26
CA ILE A 135 8.31 4.94 -3.44
C ILE A 135 7.33 4.36 -2.41
N ILE A 136 6.29 3.67 -2.87
CA ILE A 136 5.20 3.21 -2.00
C ILE A 136 5.07 1.67 -2.07
N PRO A 137 5.87 0.90 -1.32
CA PRO A 137 5.58 -0.51 -1.07
C PRO A 137 4.21 -0.70 -0.42
N LYS A 138 3.67 -1.92 -0.52
CA LYS A 138 2.55 -2.33 0.34
C LYS A 138 3.04 -2.49 1.77
N GLY A 139 2.16 -2.29 2.76
CA GLY A 139 2.42 -2.59 4.17
C GLY A 139 2.60 -4.08 4.50
N SER A 140 2.79 -4.93 3.48
CA SER A 140 3.16 -6.33 3.61
C SER A 140 3.90 -6.78 2.34
N PRO A 141 4.78 -7.81 2.43
CA PRO A 141 5.63 -8.23 1.32
C PRO A 141 4.89 -8.86 0.14
N LEU A 142 3.64 -9.31 0.30
CA LEU A 142 2.85 -9.86 -0.80
C LEU A 142 1.72 -8.92 -1.26
N ASP A 143 0.60 -8.89 -0.55
CA ASP A 143 -0.61 -8.14 -0.98
C ASP A 143 -1.59 -7.83 0.16
N TRP A 144 -1.14 -6.95 1.05
CA TRP A 144 -1.88 -6.53 2.24
C TRP A 144 -2.24 -7.66 3.19
N ASP A 145 -1.40 -8.69 3.25
CA ASP A 145 -1.52 -9.85 4.14
C ASP A 145 -1.91 -9.45 5.56
N PHE A 146 -2.93 -10.08 6.15
CA PHE A 146 -3.28 -9.80 7.55
C PHE A 146 -2.14 -10.14 8.51
N SER A 147 -1.41 -11.21 8.19
CA SER A 147 -0.23 -11.64 8.94
C SER A 147 0.90 -11.93 7.97
N ALA A 148 1.94 -11.11 8.03
CA ALA A 148 3.20 -11.29 7.31
C ALA A 148 4.29 -10.51 8.06
N PRO A 149 5.58 -10.83 7.85
CA PRO A 149 6.66 -9.93 8.26
C PRO A 149 6.51 -8.57 7.56
N ILE A 150 7.19 -7.55 8.06
CA ILE A 150 7.29 -6.27 7.33
C ILE A 150 7.94 -6.48 5.95
N PRO A 151 7.57 -5.67 4.94
CA PRO A 151 8.33 -5.62 3.70
C PRO A 151 9.81 -5.32 3.96
N ALA A 152 10.72 -6.09 3.36
CA ALA A 152 12.15 -5.80 3.43
C ALA A 152 12.51 -4.43 2.84
N LEU A 153 11.67 -3.89 1.95
CA LEU A 153 11.88 -2.58 1.34
C LEU A 153 11.75 -1.42 2.35
N ASP A 154 11.01 -1.61 3.45
CA ASP A 154 10.78 -0.57 4.47
C ASP A 154 12.11 -0.06 5.07
N GLY A 155 13.08 -0.95 5.31
CA GLY A 155 14.41 -0.56 5.81
C GLY A 155 15.45 -0.26 4.74
N ALA A 156 15.10 -0.38 3.45
CA ALA A 156 16.05 -0.32 2.35
C ALA A 156 15.99 0.98 1.54
N ILE A 157 14.93 1.78 1.66
CA ILE A 157 14.81 3.11 1.04
C ILE A 157 15.15 4.18 2.07
N GLN A 158 16.20 4.96 1.84
CA GLN A 158 16.76 5.91 2.82
C GLN A 158 17.09 7.27 2.21
N LYS A 159 17.34 7.31 0.90
CA LYS A 159 17.78 8.51 0.18
C LYS A 159 16.69 9.09 -0.70
N ASN A 160 15.61 8.36 -0.93
CA ASN A 160 14.41 8.81 -1.60
C ASN A 160 13.22 8.86 -0.65
N LEU A 161 12.20 9.64 -1.03
CA LEU A 161 10.94 9.67 -0.29
C LEU A 161 10.27 8.29 -0.35
N SER A 162 9.71 7.86 0.76
CA SER A 162 9.09 6.55 0.94
C SER A 162 7.72 6.68 1.58
N GLY A 163 6.84 5.74 1.28
CA GLY A 163 5.54 5.63 1.92
C GLY A 163 5.12 4.19 2.10
N SER A 164 3.92 3.99 2.64
CA SER A 164 3.35 2.63 2.79
C SER A 164 1.91 2.58 2.33
N GLU A 165 1.62 1.62 1.46
CA GLU A 165 0.28 1.35 0.96
C GLU A 165 -0.42 0.28 1.81
N GLN A 166 -1.42 0.73 2.55
CA GLN A 166 -2.35 -0.06 3.33
C GLN A 166 -3.66 -0.28 2.57
N VAL A 167 -4.52 -1.15 3.11
CA VAL A 167 -5.86 -1.39 2.55
C VAL A 167 -6.91 -1.09 3.60
N ILE A 168 -7.90 -0.26 3.27
CA ILE A 168 -8.91 0.17 4.24
C ILE A 168 -10.02 -0.87 4.40
N ASP A 169 -10.44 -1.50 3.31
CA ASP A 169 -11.47 -2.54 3.34
C ASP A 169 -11.17 -3.65 2.34
N LYS A 170 -11.58 -4.88 2.66
CA LYS A 170 -11.56 -6.03 1.76
C LYS A 170 -12.90 -6.77 1.69
N GLY A 171 -13.95 -6.15 2.20
CA GLY A 171 -15.32 -6.62 2.06
C GLY A 171 -15.70 -7.74 3.02
N PHE A 172 -14.98 -7.88 4.14
CA PHE A 172 -15.36 -8.71 5.27
C PHE A 172 -15.17 -7.91 6.57
N PRO A 173 -15.91 -8.23 7.65
CA PRO A 173 -15.82 -7.50 8.92
C PRO A 173 -14.45 -7.68 9.57
N SER A 174 -13.62 -6.64 9.55
CA SER A 174 -12.32 -6.64 10.22
C SER A 174 -11.80 -5.23 10.44
N SER A 175 -11.20 -4.99 11.61
CA SER A 175 -10.41 -3.81 11.88
C SER A 175 -8.95 -4.01 11.49
N TRP A 176 -8.45 -3.14 10.62
CA TRP A 176 -7.05 -3.11 10.20
C TRP A 176 -6.18 -2.20 11.08
N VAL A 177 -6.79 -1.44 12.01
CA VAL A 177 -6.11 -0.42 12.81
C VAL A 177 -4.99 -1.02 13.67
N GLU A 178 -5.23 -2.19 14.27
CA GLU A 178 -4.22 -2.89 15.07
C GLU A 178 -3.02 -3.33 14.22
N LYS A 179 -3.28 -3.86 13.02
CA LYS A 179 -2.23 -4.24 12.08
C LYS A 179 -1.39 -3.02 11.65
N TRP A 180 -2.02 -1.89 11.36
CA TRP A 180 -1.29 -0.68 10.97
C TRP A 180 -0.46 -0.13 12.12
N LYS A 181 -1.02 -0.11 13.33
CA LYS A 181 -0.31 0.27 14.54
C LYS A 181 0.89 -0.64 14.79
N TRP A 182 0.70 -1.96 14.67
CA TRP A 182 1.78 -2.94 14.73
C TRP A 182 2.85 -2.63 13.69
N TRP A 183 2.47 -2.41 12.41
CA TRP A 183 3.42 -2.09 11.32
C TRP A 183 4.23 -0.83 11.61
N MET A 184 3.59 0.24 12.10
CA MET A 184 4.24 1.51 12.49
C MET A 184 5.29 1.33 13.58
N GLU A 185 5.11 0.35 14.46
CA GLU A 185 5.97 0.04 15.60
C GLU A 185 7.02 -1.04 15.28
N GLN A 186 7.06 -1.55 14.05
CA GLN A 186 8.10 -2.50 13.66
C GLN A 186 9.42 -1.79 13.42
N ASP A 187 10.46 -2.37 14.01
CA ASP A 187 11.85 -1.94 13.86
C ASP A 187 12.50 -2.68 12.69
N HIS A 188 12.97 -1.94 11.69
CA HIS A 188 13.70 -2.52 10.55
C HIS A 188 15.22 -2.49 10.73
N TYR A 189 15.72 -2.03 11.88
CA TYR A 189 17.13 -2.08 12.30
C TYR A 189 18.13 -1.43 11.33
N HIS A 190 17.67 -0.57 10.43
CA HIS A 190 18.55 0.01 9.42
C HIS A 190 19.64 0.86 10.07
N ASN A 191 19.27 1.76 10.99
CA ASN A 191 20.19 2.61 11.75
C ASN A 191 20.44 2.05 13.16
N GLY A 192 20.34 0.73 13.31
CA GLY A 192 20.34 0.06 14.61
C GLY A 192 18.95 0.04 15.27
N PRO A 193 18.86 -0.45 16.51
CA PRO A 193 17.59 -0.55 17.24
C PRO A 193 16.89 0.80 17.39
N GLY A 194 15.58 0.83 17.22
CA GLY A 194 14.72 2.01 17.24
C GLY A 194 14.41 2.61 15.87
N SER A 195 14.79 1.95 14.77
CA SER A 195 14.46 2.38 13.39
C SER A 195 13.03 1.95 13.05
N LEU A 196 12.06 2.61 13.68
CA LEU A 196 10.64 2.27 13.55
C LEU A 196 10.03 2.86 12.27
N ASN A 197 9.19 2.08 11.58
CA ASN A 197 8.50 2.50 10.36
C ASN A 197 7.80 3.87 10.48
N LYS A 198 7.21 4.19 11.64
CA LYS A 198 6.53 5.48 11.84
C LYS A 198 7.42 6.73 11.72
N PHE A 199 8.74 6.57 11.79
CA PHE A 199 9.71 7.67 11.68
C PHE A 199 10.36 7.76 10.30
N ASP A 200 10.29 6.69 9.51
CA ASP A 200 11.08 6.53 8.28
C ASP A 200 10.21 6.55 7.00
N VAL A 201 8.91 6.87 7.11
CA VAL A 201 8.01 7.09 5.97
C VAL A 201 7.49 8.52 5.89
N ASP A 202 7.42 9.05 4.68
CA ASP A 202 6.91 10.40 4.36
C ASP A 202 5.39 10.41 4.17
N CYS A 203 4.78 9.26 3.84
CA CYS A 203 3.33 9.16 3.70
C CYS A 203 2.77 7.76 3.97
N ILE A 204 1.47 7.72 4.26
CA ILE A 204 0.69 6.49 4.33
C ILE A 204 -0.48 6.64 3.38
N MET A 205 -0.67 5.62 2.55
CA MET A 205 -1.80 5.51 1.63
C MET A 205 -2.74 4.40 2.10
N GLY A 206 -4.04 4.63 2.00
CA GLY A 206 -5.06 3.60 2.18
C GLY A 206 -5.83 3.37 0.90
N VAL A 207 -5.83 2.13 0.40
CA VAL A 207 -6.70 1.77 -0.71
C VAL A 207 -8.15 1.73 -0.23
N SER A 208 -8.92 2.66 -0.79
CA SER A 208 -10.21 3.12 -0.31
C SER A 208 -11.28 2.03 -0.23
N MET A 209 -11.50 1.30 -1.32
CA MET A 209 -12.46 0.18 -1.43
C MET A 209 -13.89 0.49 -0.94
N ILE A 210 -14.29 1.77 -0.89
CA ILE A 210 -15.69 2.15 -0.63
C ILE A 210 -16.51 2.11 -1.91
N GLU A 211 -17.81 2.01 -1.71
CA GLU A 211 -18.82 2.03 -2.76
C GLU A 211 -19.94 3.00 -2.36
N PRO A 212 -20.72 3.54 -3.32
CA PRO A 212 -21.88 4.37 -3.02
C PRO A 212 -23.03 3.53 -2.44
N ALA A 213 -22.83 3.03 -1.23
CA ALA A 213 -23.76 2.21 -0.47
C ALA A 213 -24.09 2.89 0.87
N PRO A 214 -25.20 2.53 1.55
CA PRO A 214 -25.61 3.18 2.79
C PRO A 214 -24.54 3.25 3.89
N ALA A 215 -23.66 2.25 3.95
CA ALA A 215 -22.57 2.18 4.91
C ALA A 215 -21.19 2.59 4.35
N TRP A 216 -21.11 2.96 3.06
CA TRP A 216 -19.90 3.24 2.27
C TRP A 216 -18.94 2.05 2.15
N ALA A 217 -18.51 1.49 3.28
CA ALA A 217 -17.90 0.18 3.36
C ALA A 217 -18.99 -0.90 3.46
N LYS A 218 -18.69 -2.14 3.06
CA LYS A 218 -19.69 -3.24 3.03
C LYS A 218 -20.30 -3.56 4.40
N SER A 219 -19.63 -3.16 5.49
CA SER A 219 -20.09 -3.27 6.86
C SER A 219 -19.97 -1.90 7.55
N PRO A 220 -20.97 -1.43 8.30
CA PRO A 220 -20.85 -0.21 9.12
C PRO A 220 -19.65 -0.24 10.06
N LEU A 221 -19.29 -1.42 10.58
CA LEU A 221 -18.12 -1.60 11.44
C LEU A 221 -16.79 -1.37 10.71
N ASN A 222 -16.73 -1.56 9.39
CA ASN A 222 -15.51 -1.35 8.62
C ASN A 222 -15.17 0.13 8.43
N MET A 223 -16.10 1.06 8.71
CA MET A 223 -15.81 2.49 8.69
C MET A 223 -14.83 2.92 9.79
N VAL A 224 -14.61 2.08 10.81
CA VAL A 224 -13.52 2.27 11.77
C VAL A 224 -12.15 2.31 11.08
N ASN A 225 -11.99 1.63 9.93
CA ASN A 225 -10.72 1.59 9.21
C ASN A 225 -10.43 2.93 8.54
N TYR A 226 -11.44 3.59 7.97
CA TYR A 226 -11.30 4.96 7.47
C TYR A 226 -10.90 5.92 8.58
N TYR A 227 -11.63 5.86 9.68
CA TYR A 227 -11.39 6.72 10.84
C TYR A 227 -9.98 6.48 11.39
N GLY A 228 -9.63 5.22 11.66
CA GLY A 228 -8.36 4.82 12.25
C GLY A 228 -7.16 5.14 11.36
N LEU A 229 -7.27 4.98 10.04
CA LEU A 229 -6.18 5.37 9.14
C LEU A 229 -5.93 6.87 9.23
N GLY A 230 -6.99 7.69 9.23
CA GLY A 230 -6.87 9.14 9.41
C GLY A 230 -6.25 9.51 10.76
N ARG A 231 -6.65 8.85 11.86
CA ARG A 231 -6.07 9.11 13.19
C ARG A 231 -4.60 8.73 13.26
N LEU A 232 -4.22 7.57 12.72
CA LEU A 232 -2.84 7.10 12.73
C LEU A 232 -1.94 7.90 11.77
N ALA A 233 -2.46 8.32 10.61
CA ALA A 233 -1.74 9.22 9.70
C ALA A 233 -1.50 10.60 10.32
N TRP A 234 -2.43 11.08 11.16
CA TRP A 234 -2.28 12.34 11.89
C TRP A 234 -1.32 12.23 13.08
N ASN A 235 -1.45 11.16 13.88
CA ASN A 235 -0.59 10.90 15.03
C ASN A 235 -0.42 9.39 15.23
N PRO A 236 0.74 8.82 14.87
CA PRO A 236 0.99 7.39 14.98
C PRO A 236 1.18 6.90 16.42
N ASP A 237 1.30 7.79 17.40
CA ASP A 237 1.45 7.42 18.83
C ASP A 237 0.12 7.13 19.51
N ARG A 238 -1.00 7.45 18.87
CA ARG A 238 -2.34 7.09 19.38
C ARG A 238 -2.47 5.60 19.59
N THR A 239 -3.14 5.23 20.66
CA THR A 239 -3.45 3.82 20.95
C THR A 239 -4.65 3.37 20.13
N VAL A 240 -4.72 2.05 19.87
CA VAL A 240 -5.87 1.45 19.19
C VAL A 240 -7.15 1.63 20.00
N ASP A 241 -7.08 1.52 21.33
CA ASP A 241 -8.23 1.71 22.22
C ASP A 241 -8.81 3.13 22.14
N GLU A 242 -7.96 4.17 22.17
CA GLU A 242 -8.40 5.55 22.00
C GLU A 242 -9.11 5.77 20.66
N ILE A 243 -8.55 5.23 19.58
CA ILE A 243 -9.14 5.35 18.24
C ILE A 243 -10.50 4.66 18.18
N TYR A 244 -10.62 3.43 18.70
CA TYR A 244 -11.89 2.71 18.74
C TYR A 244 -12.91 3.44 19.61
N ASN A 245 -12.51 3.90 20.80
CA ASN A 245 -13.39 4.61 21.71
C ASN A 245 -14.00 5.86 21.06
N GLU A 246 -13.14 6.69 20.45
CA GLU A 246 -13.59 7.91 19.77
C GLU A 246 -14.56 7.59 18.63
N TRP A 247 -14.25 6.60 17.79
CA TRP A 247 -15.07 6.24 16.65
C TRP A 247 -16.43 5.68 17.08
N ILE A 248 -16.46 4.81 18.09
CA ILE A 248 -17.69 4.18 18.58
C ILE A 248 -18.63 5.24 19.14
N ILE A 249 -18.14 6.16 19.98
CA ILE A 249 -18.95 7.22 20.56
C ILE A 249 -19.59 8.10 19.47
N GLN A 250 -18.81 8.48 18.45
CA GLN A 250 -19.31 9.30 17.34
C GLN A 250 -20.31 8.56 16.44
N THR A 251 -20.26 7.23 16.39
CA THR A 251 -21.05 6.42 15.44
C THR A 251 -22.30 5.81 16.08
N PHE A 252 -22.19 5.34 17.32
CA PHE A 252 -23.22 4.54 18.00
C PHE A 252 -23.68 5.12 19.34
N GLY A 253 -23.05 6.20 19.82
CA GLY A 253 -23.38 6.84 21.09
C GLY A 253 -22.49 6.40 22.26
N ASP A 254 -22.76 6.92 23.44
CA ASP A 254 -21.91 6.84 24.63
C ASP A 254 -22.38 5.83 25.69
N ASP A 255 -23.31 4.94 25.34
CA ASP A 255 -23.74 3.85 26.22
C ASP A 255 -22.55 2.90 26.53
N PRO A 256 -22.20 2.67 27.81
CA PRO A 256 -21.03 1.86 28.17
C PRO A 256 -21.08 0.42 27.68
N GLU A 257 -22.27 -0.20 27.63
CA GLU A 257 -22.44 -1.57 27.15
C GLU A 257 -22.22 -1.65 25.64
N VAL A 258 -22.71 -0.65 24.90
CA VAL A 258 -22.46 -0.52 23.45
C VAL A 258 -20.98 -0.33 23.15
N ILE A 259 -20.31 0.56 23.90
CA ILE A 259 -18.87 0.81 23.72
C ILE A 259 -18.07 -0.47 23.95
N ASP A 260 -18.27 -1.14 25.08
CA ASP A 260 -17.52 -2.35 25.44
C ASP A 260 -17.76 -3.49 24.45
N THR A 261 -19.02 -3.68 24.04
CA THR A 261 -19.40 -4.70 23.05
C THR A 261 -18.71 -4.46 21.71
N ILE A 262 -18.79 -3.25 21.17
CA ILE A 262 -18.20 -2.95 19.86
C ILE A 262 -16.68 -2.98 19.93
N LYS A 263 -16.06 -2.44 20.98
CA LYS A 263 -14.60 -2.55 21.17
C LYS A 263 -14.16 -4.01 21.18
N THR A 264 -14.87 -4.86 21.91
CA THR A 264 -14.57 -6.30 21.97
C THR A 264 -14.64 -6.94 20.58
N ILE A 265 -15.68 -6.63 19.79
CA ILE A 265 -15.79 -7.10 18.40
C ILE A 265 -14.59 -6.64 17.58
N LEU A 266 -14.21 -5.36 17.66
CA LEU A 266 -13.12 -4.79 16.87
C LEU A 266 -11.77 -5.43 17.21
N PHE A 267 -11.43 -5.58 18.49
CA PHE A 267 -10.19 -6.24 18.92
C PHE A 267 -10.14 -7.73 18.57
N LEU A 268 -11.29 -8.43 18.60
CA LEU A 268 -11.33 -9.84 18.19
C LEU A 268 -11.28 -10.02 16.67
N SER A 269 -11.72 -9.02 15.90
CA SER A 269 -11.93 -9.16 14.45
C SER A 269 -10.66 -9.47 13.65
N ASP A 270 -9.51 -8.92 14.03
CA ASP A 270 -8.21 -9.24 13.41
C ASP A 270 -7.86 -10.71 13.62
N ASP A 271 -7.86 -11.16 14.88
CA ASP A 271 -7.46 -12.52 15.23
C ASP A 271 -8.42 -13.56 14.66
N VAL A 272 -9.73 -13.29 14.68
CA VAL A 272 -10.74 -14.12 14.01
C VAL A 272 -10.48 -14.19 12.51
N THR A 273 -10.20 -13.06 11.85
CA THR A 273 -9.90 -13.02 10.41
C THR A 273 -8.65 -13.84 10.07
N ARG A 274 -7.59 -13.73 10.88
CA ARG A 274 -6.37 -14.52 10.72
C ARG A 274 -6.59 -16.01 10.93
N LYS A 275 -7.29 -16.41 11.99
CA LYS A 275 -7.51 -17.83 12.35
C LYS A 275 -8.50 -18.53 11.42
N SER A 276 -9.48 -17.81 10.91
CA SER A 276 -10.46 -18.32 9.94
C SER A 276 -9.93 -18.36 8.51
N TYR A 277 -8.72 -17.82 8.25
CA TYR A 277 -8.17 -17.70 6.90
C TYR A 277 -9.08 -16.90 5.95
N ASN A 278 -9.88 -15.97 6.48
CA ASN A 278 -10.80 -15.13 5.70
C ASN A 278 -10.10 -14.29 4.63
N TYR A 279 -8.82 -13.96 4.83
CA TYR A 279 -8.03 -13.26 3.83
C TYR A 279 -6.59 -13.74 3.77
N ARG A 280 -6.24 -14.25 2.58
CA ARG A 280 -4.90 -14.51 2.03
C ARG A 280 -3.80 -14.82 3.05
N GLY A 281 -3.52 -16.12 3.18
CA GLY A 281 -2.28 -16.66 3.67
C GLY A 281 -1.99 -16.49 5.16
N TYR A 282 -1.20 -17.39 5.71
CA TYR A 282 -0.73 -17.31 7.11
C TYR A 282 0.75 -16.96 7.12
N ARG A 283 1.12 -15.88 7.80
CA ARG A 283 2.50 -15.38 7.92
C ARG A 283 3.20 -15.15 6.56
N GLY A 284 2.48 -14.57 5.60
CA GLY A 284 3.01 -14.29 4.26
C GLY A 284 3.16 -15.52 3.36
N ILE A 285 2.44 -16.61 3.65
CA ILE A 285 2.39 -17.81 2.82
C ILE A 285 0.96 -17.98 2.30
N TRP A 286 0.76 -17.77 0.99
CA TRP A 286 -0.56 -17.94 0.38
C TRP A 286 -0.77 -19.37 0.00
N LEU A 287 -1.78 -19.99 0.60
CA LEU A 287 -2.21 -21.34 0.25
C LEU A 287 -2.96 -21.32 -1.08
N ASP A 288 -2.74 -22.36 -1.88
CA ASP A 288 -3.40 -22.59 -3.16
C ASP A 288 -3.80 -24.05 -3.23
N ALA A 289 -5.09 -24.33 -3.00
CA ALA A 289 -5.60 -25.70 -2.94
C ALA A 289 -5.55 -26.42 -4.30
N ASP A 290 -5.42 -25.65 -5.39
CA ASP A 290 -5.38 -26.19 -6.76
C ASP A 290 -3.97 -26.65 -7.16
N ASP A 291 -2.92 -26.34 -6.37
CA ASP A 291 -1.56 -26.85 -6.57
C ASP A 291 -1.29 -28.08 -5.67
N ASP A 292 -1.42 -29.27 -6.25
CA ASP A 292 -1.22 -30.56 -5.59
C ASP A 292 0.23 -30.85 -5.18
N ARG A 293 1.20 -30.08 -5.68
CA ARG A 293 2.62 -30.25 -5.37
C ARG A 293 3.08 -29.37 -4.23
N THR A 294 2.60 -28.12 -4.19
CA THR A 294 3.15 -27.10 -3.29
C THR A 294 2.13 -26.40 -2.41
N PHE A 295 0.84 -26.74 -2.52
CA PHE A 295 -0.32 -26.19 -1.79
C PHE A 295 -0.26 -24.69 -1.54
N THR A 296 0.50 -23.96 -2.35
CA THR A 296 0.86 -22.55 -2.17
C THR A 296 0.90 -21.88 -3.51
N GLN A 297 0.62 -20.58 -3.52
CA GLN A 297 0.75 -19.82 -4.74
C GLN A 297 2.22 -19.85 -5.20
N VAL A 298 2.44 -20.31 -6.43
CA VAL A 298 3.77 -20.53 -7.05
C VAL A 298 4.70 -19.32 -7.00
N LYS A 299 4.18 -18.12 -6.74
CA LYS A 299 4.87 -16.83 -6.73
C LYS A 299 5.52 -16.48 -5.38
N THR A 300 5.48 -17.34 -4.36
CA THR A 300 6.15 -17.09 -3.07
C THR A 300 7.46 -17.88 -2.93
N SER A 301 8.40 -17.42 -2.09
CA SER A 301 9.67 -18.13 -1.83
C SER A 301 9.52 -19.35 -0.91
N HIS A 302 8.32 -19.56 -0.37
CA HIS A 302 7.98 -20.66 0.54
C HIS A 302 7.05 -21.66 -0.14
N MET A 303 6.95 -22.86 0.40
CA MET A 303 6.01 -23.89 -0.04
C MET A 303 5.46 -24.68 1.14
N VAL A 304 4.29 -25.27 0.94
CA VAL A 304 3.66 -26.23 1.86
C VAL A 304 3.40 -27.50 1.07
N ASN A 305 3.98 -28.62 1.46
CA ASN A 305 3.70 -29.88 0.78
C ASN A 305 3.42 -30.97 1.82
N ARG A 306 3.29 -32.21 1.37
CA ARG A 306 3.04 -33.35 2.26
C ARG A 306 4.17 -33.62 3.26
N GLU A 307 5.37 -33.09 3.00
CA GLU A 307 6.56 -33.26 3.84
C GLU A 307 6.69 -32.14 4.88
N GLY A 308 6.09 -30.98 4.65
CA GLY A 308 6.06 -29.88 5.62
C GLY A 308 5.91 -28.49 5.00
N ILE A 309 6.31 -27.47 5.77
CA ILE A 309 6.28 -26.06 5.40
C ILE A 309 7.69 -25.45 5.49
N GLY A 310 8.08 -24.67 4.49
CA GLY A 310 9.36 -23.96 4.53
C GLY A 310 9.77 -23.28 3.23
N PRO A 311 10.97 -22.67 3.19
CA PRO A 311 11.54 -22.10 1.97
C PRO A 311 11.71 -23.17 0.88
N LYS A 312 11.47 -22.82 -0.38
CA LYS A 312 11.63 -23.73 -1.53
C LYS A 312 13.06 -24.25 -1.74
N SER A 313 14.07 -23.57 -1.17
CA SER A 313 15.46 -24.03 -1.12
C SER A 313 16.26 -23.26 -0.07
N VAL A 314 17.39 -23.84 0.36
CA VAL A 314 18.37 -23.15 1.23
C VAL A 314 18.86 -21.83 0.61
N LYS A 315 19.04 -21.80 -0.72
CA LYS A 315 19.44 -20.58 -1.45
C LYS A 315 18.38 -19.48 -1.30
N LEU A 316 17.09 -19.82 -1.40
CA LEU A 316 16.00 -18.85 -1.27
C LEU A 316 15.79 -18.40 0.18
N ALA A 317 16.00 -19.27 1.15
CA ALA A 317 16.00 -18.90 2.57
C ALA A 317 17.06 -17.81 2.83
N LYS A 318 18.30 -18.06 2.38
CA LYS A 318 19.41 -17.10 2.50
C LYS A 318 19.14 -15.79 1.77
N ARG A 319 18.61 -15.84 0.54
CA ARG A 319 18.25 -14.63 -0.23
C ARG A 319 17.16 -13.82 0.47
N THR A 320 16.13 -14.47 1.03
CA THR A 320 15.04 -13.79 1.74
C THR A 320 15.59 -13.06 2.97
N LEU A 321 16.38 -13.73 3.82
CA LEU A 321 16.98 -13.10 5.00
C LEU A 321 17.97 -11.99 4.63
N ALA A 322 18.72 -12.15 3.53
CA ALA A 322 19.69 -11.15 3.09
C ALA A 322 19.08 -9.79 2.70
N GLN A 323 17.77 -9.72 2.42
CA GLN A 323 17.07 -8.47 2.14
C GLN A 323 16.79 -7.63 3.39
N TYR A 324 16.85 -8.21 4.59
CA TYR A 324 16.64 -7.49 5.85
C TYR A 324 17.97 -7.04 6.46
N SER A 325 17.94 -5.98 7.27
CA SER A 325 19.07 -5.52 8.08
C SER A 325 19.57 -6.64 9.00
N PRO A 326 20.89 -6.76 9.26
CA PRO A 326 21.44 -7.82 10.11
C PRO A 326 20.79 -7.96 11.49
N GLY A 327 20.36 -6.87 12.12
CA GLY A 327 19.69 -6.92 13.44
C GLY A 327 18.28 -7.52 13.42
N LEU A 328 17.66 -7.61 12.24
CA LEU A 328 16.31 -8.16 12.05
C LEU A 328 16.32 -9.62 11.54
N ARG A 329 17.46 -10.10 11.01
CA ARG A 329 17.63 -11.48 10.53
C ARG A 329 17.71 -12.47 11.68
#